data_AF-A0AAD8EMZ9-F1
#
_entry.id   AF-A0AAD8EMZ9-F1
#
_cell.length_a   1.000
_cell.length_b   1.000
_cell.length_c   1.000
_cell.angle_alpha   90.00
_cell.angle_beta   90.00
_cell.angle_gamma   90.00
#
_symmetry.space_group_name_H-M   'P 1'
#
loop_
_entity.id
_entity.type
_entity.pdbx_description
1 polymer ?
#
loop_
_entity_poly.entity_id
_entity_poly.type
_entity_poly.pdbx_seq_one_letter_code
_entity_poly.pdbx_strand_id
1 'polypeptide(L)'
;MAAVSEAKLDMYDDFGEAVEGDMTVPNQQKDHNQRNEPEFNTLDEPIRETVLRDLRAVGVKFLHVLYPKEKKSLLKEWDLWGPLVLCTFMNTLILQGSAEKANSNDGGPEFAEVFVIVWIGSMTVTLNSKLLGGNISFFQSVCVLGYCLLPTTIALIVCKMILWSFTQSYFLFIIRFVVTMLGFAWATFASMVFLGDSQPAGRKALAVYPMFLFYFIISWLVISHT
;
A
#
# COMPACT_ATOMS: atom_id res chain seq x y z
N MET A 1 17.62 68.00 -49.46
CA MET A 1 17.14 68.18 -48.07
C MET A 1 17.27 66.81 -47.40
N ALA A 2 18.43 66.54 -46.79
CA ALA A 2 18.71 65.27 -46.12
C ALA A 2 18.48 65.47 -44.61
N ALA A 3 17.56 64.70 -44.04
CA ALA A 3 17.28 64.73 -42.61
C ALA A 3 18.25 63.82 -41.87
N VAL A 4 19.01 64.39 -40.94
CA VAL A 4 19.85 63.67 -39.98
C VAL A 4 18.94 63.20 -38.84
N SER A 5 18.86 61.90 -38.60
CA SER A 5 18.16 61.32 -37.45
C SER A 5 19.18 61.05 -36.34
N GLU A 6 19.07 61.76 -35.23
CA GLU A 6 19.86 61.50 -34.02
C GLU A 6 19.49 60.12 -33.43
N ALA A 7 20.51 59.34 -33.07
CA ALA A 7 20.33 58.09 -32.33
C ALA A 7 20.24 58.42 -30.83
N LYS A 8 19.04 58.28 -30.25
CA LYS A 8 18.79 58.40 -28.82
C LYS A 8 19.03 57.04 -28.15
N LEU A 9 19.99 56.99 -27.24
CA LEU A 9 20.41 55.79 -26.51
C LEU A 9 19.82 55.89 -25.09
N ASP A 10 18.64 55.32 -24.88
CA ASP A 10 17.99 55.29 -23.56
C ASP A 10 18.56 54.10 -22.75
N MET A 11 19.40 54.42 -21.76
CA MET A 11 19.96 53.49 -20.79
C MET A 11 18.89 53.16 -19.74
N TYR A 12 18.47 51.90 -19.66
CA TYR A 12 17.51 51.44 -18.65
C TYR A 12 18.29 51.06 -17.38
N ASP A 13 18.24 51.91 -16.35
CA ASP A 13 18.77 51.61 -15.03
C ASP A 13 17.84 50.64 -14.28
N ASP A 14 18.42 49.51 -13.91
CA ASP A 14 17.86 48.50 -13.02
C ASP A 14 17.76 49.06 -11.60
N PHE A 15 16.54 49.19 -11.06
CA PHE A 15 16.31 49.29 -9.63
C PHE A 15 15.42 48.13 -9.22
N GLY A 16 16.04 47.17 -8.52
CA GLY A 16 15.43 45.94 -8.05
C GLY A 16 14.14 46.18 -7.26
N GLU A 17 13.04 45.65 -7.79
CA GLU A 17 11.84 45.38 -7.01
C GLU A 17 12.14 44.19 -6.09
N ALA A 18 12.38 44.50 -4.81
CA ALA A 18 12.18 43.54 -3.74
C ALA A 18 10.69 43.18 -3.73
N VAL A 19 10.38 41.96 -4.18
CA VAL A 19 9.01 41.41 -4.18
C VAL A 19 8.64 41.07 -2.73
N GLU A 20 8.29 42.08 -1.95
CA GLU A 20 7.73 41.91 -0.61
C GLU A 20 6.24 41.57 -0.78
N GLY A 21 5.90 40.30 -0.55
CA GLY A 21 4.52 39.81 -0.65
C GLY A 21 3.67 40.38 0.49
N ASP A 22 2.88 41.41 0.19
CA ASP A 22 1.86 41.92 1.10
C ASP A 22 0.69 40.93 1.18
N MET A 23 0.61 40.19 2.29
CA MET A 23 -0.49 39.28 2.57
C MET A 23 -1.54 40.03 3.38
N THR A 24 -2.48 40.67 2.69
CA THR A 24 -3.63 41.34 3.33
C THR A 24 -4.62 40.32 3.87
N VAL A 25 -4.51 40.00 5.16
CA VAL A 25 -5.52 39.20 5.88
C VAL A 25 -6.70 40.13 6.23
N PRO A 26 -7.96 39.78 5.87
CA PRO A 26 -9.10 40.59 6.27
C PRO A 26 -9.25 40.52 7.79
N ASN A 27 -9.09 41.66 8.45
CA ASN A 27 -9.37 41.83 9.88
C ASN A 27 -10.87 41.62 10.13
N GLN A 28 -11.30 40.37 10.38
CA GLN A 28 -12.61 40.08 10.96
C GLN A 28 -12.54 40.28 12.47
N GLN A 29 -12.70 41.53 12.85
CA GLN A 29 -13.01 41.91 14.21
C GLN A 29 -14.50 41.67 14.44
N LYS A 30 -14.87 40.46 14.91
CA LYS A 30 -16.21 40.17 15.47
C LYS A 30 -16.13 39.26 16.70
N ASP A 31 -16.34 39.94 17.83
CA ASP A 31 -16.98 39.50 19.07
C ASP A 31 -16.41 38.30 19.86
N HIS A 32 -15.75 38.69 20.95
CA HIS A 32 -15.68 37.95 22.21
C HIS A 32 -17.06 37.43 22.65
N ASN A 33 -17.29 36.11 22.54
CA ASN A 33 -17.90 35.24 23.56
C ASN A 33 -18.44 33.94 22.95
N GLN A 34 -17.57 32.96 22.71
CA GLN A 34 -17.94 31.54 22.86
C GLN A 34 -16.69 30.65 22.96
N ARG A 35 -16.34 30.34 24.21
CA ARG A 35 -15.88 29.03 24.70
C ARG A 35 -14.67 28.41 24.00
N ASN A 36 -13.48 28.66 24.55
CA ASN A 36 -12.33 27.75 24.66
C ASN A 36 -12.34 26.54 23.71
N GLU A 37 -12.01 26.76 22.45
CA GLU A 37 -11.40 25.72 21.63
C GLU A 37 -9.92 26.08 21.57
N PRO A 38 -9.02 25.35 22.25
CA PRO A 38 -7.63 25.46 21.88
C PRO A 38 -7.54 24.97 20.43
N GLU A 39 -6.92 25.78 19.56
CA GLU A 39 -6.35 25.28 18.31
C GLU A 39 -5.54 24.02 18.65
N PHE A 40 -6.16 22.85 18.47
CA PHE A 40 -5.44 21.58 18.46
C PHE A 40 -4.61 21.59 17.18
N ASN A 41 -3.45 22.23 17.28
CA ASN A 41 -2.34 21.99 16.40
C ASN A 41 -2.09 20.47 16.40
N THR A 42 -2.21 19.86 15.22
CA THR A 42 -1.83 18.47 14.89
C THR A 42 -0.36 18.11 15.21
N LEU A 43 0.37 18.98 15.90
CA LEU A 43 1.76 18.82 16.29
C LEU A 43 1.94 18.43 17.78
N ASP A 44 0.89 18.54 18.60
CA ASP A 44 0.91 18.13 20.02
C ASP A 44 0.22 16.79 20.30
N GLU A 45 -0.26 16.10 19.25
CA GLU A 45 -0.80 14.75 19.39
C GLU A 45 0.37 13.79 19.72
N PRO A 46 0.35 13.06 20.85
CA PRO A 46 1.43 12.15 21.17
C PRO A 46 1.61 11.15 20.02
N ILE A 47 2.85 10.86 19.63
CA ILE A 47 3.19 9.96 18.50
C ILE A 47 2.39 8.63 18.57
N ARG A 48 2.07 8.20 19.79
CA ARG A 48 1.26 7.02 20.08
C ARG A 48 -0.17 7.13 19.55
N GLU A 49 -0.81 8.29 19.63
CA GLU A 49 -2.16 8.53 19.10
C GLU A 49 -2.16 8.57 17.58
N THR A 50 -1.16 9.18 16.95
CA THR A 50 -0.96 9.13 15.50
C THR A 50 -0.75 7.70 15.00
N VAL A 51 0.15 6.96 15.64
CA VAL A 51 0.44 5.56 15.29
C VAL A 51 -0.78 4.67 15.56
N LEU A 52 -1.51 4.88 16.67
CA LEU A 52 -2.71 4.13 16.98
C LEU A 52 -3.85 4.43 15.99
N ARG A 53 -3.99 5.67 15.53
CA ARG A 53 -4.95 6.07 14.50
C ARG A 53 -4.64 5.40 13.17
N ASP A 54 -3.38 5.39 12.75
CA ASP A 54 -2.95 4.76 11.49
C ASP A 54 -3.08 3.23 11.58
N LEU A 55 -2.65 2.59 12.68
CA LEU A 55 -2.86 1.16 12.92
C LEU A 55 -4.34 0.77 12.98
N ARG A 56 -5.20 1.62 13.55
CA ARG A 56 -6.65 1.38 13.58
C ARG A 56 -7.25 1.50 12.19
N ALA A 57 -6.83 2.47 11.39
CA ALA A 57 -7.26 2.62 10.00
C ALA A 57 -6.84 1.41 9.16
N VAL A 58 -5.59 0.96 9.32
CA VAL A 58 -5.05 -0.27 8.73
C VAL A 58 -5.85 -1.50 9.18
N GLY A 59 -6.15 -1.61 10.48
CA GLY A 59 -6.94 -2.71 11.07
C GLY A 59 -8.37 -2.79 10.52
N VAL A 60 -9.02 -1.65 10.31
CA VAL A 60 -10.36 -1.61 9.68
C VAL A 60 -10.28 -2.08 8.23
N LYS A 61 -9.23 -1.72 7.48
CA LYS A 61 -9.02 -2.19 6.09
C LYS A 61 -8.75 -3.69 6.03
N PHE A 62 -7.98 -4.22 6.98
CA PHE A 62 -7.77 -5.66 7.14
C PHE A 62 -9.07 -6.43 7.37
N LEU A 63 -9.97 -5.88 8.19
CA LEU A 63 -11.28 -6.47 8.46
C LEU A 63 -12.18 -6.46 7.22
N HIS A 64 -12.06 -5.45 6.35
CA HIS A 64 -12.76 -5.42 5.06
C HIS A 64 -12.19 -6.44 4.07
N VAL A 65 -10.90 -6.73 4.10
CA VAL A 65 -10.31 -7.81 3.27
C VAL A 65 -10.77 -9.18 3.75
N LEU A 66 -10.89 -9.37 5.07
CA LEU A 66 -11.40 -10.63 5.63
C LEU A 66 -12.92 -10.77 5.41
N TYR A 67 -13.65 -9.67 5.40
CA TYR A 67 -15.10 -9.64 5.14
C TYR A 67 -15.41 -8.61 4.05
N PRO A 68 -15.41 -9.02 2.76
CA PRO A 68 -15.60 -8.10 1.64
C PRO A 68 -17.00 -7.48 1.67
N LYS A 69 -17.12 -6.33 2.32
CA LYS A 69 -18.27 -5.42 2.26
C LYS A 69 -17.83 -4.24 1.41
N GLU A 70 -18.41 -4.13 0.22
CA GLU A 70 -18.10 -3.11 -0.79
C GLU A 70 -18.08 -1.69 -0.18
N LYS A 71 -16.89 -1.14 0.05
CA LYS A 71 -16.71 0.26 0.41
C LYS A 71 -15.50 0.82 -0.32
N LYS A 72 -15.76 1.83 -1.15
CA LYS A 72 -14.79 2.56 -1.97
C LYS A 72 -13.68 3.26 -1.17
N SER A 73 -13.69 3.23 0.16
CA SER A 73 -12.67 3.88 1.00
C SER A 73 -11.30 3.21 0.89
N LEU A 74 -11.24 1.90 0.67
CA LEU A 74 -9.96 1.19 0.49
C LEU A 74 -9.19 1.70 -0.74
N LEU A 75 -9.92 2.18 -1.76
CA LEU A 75 -9.37 2.76 -2.98
C LEU A 75 -9.01 4.24 -2.84
N LYS A 76 -9.61 4.96 -1.87
CA LYS A 76 -9.43 6.42 -1.74
C LYS A 76 -8.27 6.79 -0.82
N GLU A 77 -8.05 6.02 0.25
CA GLU A 77 -6.98 6.27 1.22
C GLU A 77 -5.75 5.40 0.95
N TRP A 78 -4.69 6.06 0.49
CA TRP A 78 -3.39 5.48 0.20
C TRP A 78 -2.61 5.26 1.49
N ASP A 79 -2.27 4.01 1.78
CA ASP A 79 -1.57 3.65 3.00
C ASP A 79 -0.62 2.50 2.70
N LEU A 80 0.63 2.86 2.42
CA LEU A 80 1.73 1.94 2.10
C LEU A 80 2.22 1.20 3.34
N TRP A 81 1.87 1.66 4.54
CA TRP A 81 2.41 1.13 5.79
C TRP A 81 1.79 -0.23 6.12
N GLY A 82 0.49 -0.40 5.93
CA GLY A 82 -0.19 -1.69 6.12
C GLY A 82 0.37 -2.84 5.26
N PRO A 83 0.46 -2.69 3.93
CA PRO A 83 1.05 -3.69 3.03
C PRO A 83 2.50 -4.01 3.38
N LEU A 84 3.30 -3.00 3.70
CA LEU A 84 4.71 -3.17 4.05
C LEU A 84 4.83 -3.99 5.34
N VAL A 85 4.09 -3.62 6.39
CA VAL A 85 4.07 -4.35 7.67
C VAL A 85 3.62 -5.80 7.46
N LEU A 86 2.60 -6.05 6.63
CA LEU A 86 2.19 -7.43 6.30
C LEU A 86 3.26 -8.22 5.57
N CYS A 87 3.92 -7.62 4.58
CA CYS A 87 4.97 -8.31 3.82
C CYS A 87 6.15 -8.65 4.73
N THR A 88 6.59 -7.72 5.57
CA THR A 88 7.64 -7.95 6.57
C THR A 88 7.24 -9.05 7.55
N PHE A 89 6.01 -9.00 8.08
CA PHE A 89 5.52 -9.99 9.03
C PHE A 89 5.43 -11.39 8.41
N MET A 90 4.90 -11.48 7.19
CA MET A 90 4.88 -12.73 6.42
C MET A 90 6.30 -13.29 6.24
N ASN A 91 7.26 -12.44 5.83
CA ASN A 91 8.65 -12.83 5.65
C ASN A 91 9.27 -13.33 6.97
N THR A 92 9.08 -12.61 8.08
CA THR A 92 9.56 -13.05 9.39
C THR A 92 9.00 -14.42 9.78
N LEU A 93 7.71 -14.69 9.54
CA LEU A 93 7.11 -15.99 9.82
C LEU A 93 7.70 -17.11 8.95
N ILE A 94 8.04 -16.79 7.71
CA ILE A 94 8.73 -17.70 6.79
C ILE A 94 10.12 -18.05 7.37
N LEU A 95 10.95 -17.02 7.64
CA LEU A 95 12.29 -17.18 8.22
C LEU A 95 12.28 -17.98 9.54
N GLN A 96 11.31 -17.75 10.42
CA GLN A 96 11.24 -18.44 11.71
C GLN A 96 11.08 -19.96 11.60
N GLY A 97 10.48 -20.48 10.52
CA GLY A 97 10.46 -21.95 10.33
C GLY A 97 11.71 -22.51 9.67
N SER A 98 12.54 -21.67 9.05
CA SER A 98 13.85 -22.03 8.52
C SER A 98 14.96 -21.92 9.57
N ALA A 99 14.65 -21.51 10.81
CA ALA A 99 15.60 -21.31 11.90
C ALA A 99 16.33 -22.59 12.38
N GLU A 100 15.94 -23.77 11.88
CA GLU A 100 16.74 -25.01 11.97
C GLU A 100 17.96 -25.03 11.02
N LYS A 101 18.20 -23.95 10.25
CA LYS A 101 19.44 -23.73 9.50
C LYS A 101 20.15 -22.47 10.00
N ALA A 102 20.56 -22.51 11.26
CA ALA A 102 21.57 -21.60 11.78
C ALA A 102 22.89 -21.80 11.02
N ASN A 103 23.40 -20.75 10.35
CA ASN A 103 24.84 -20.37 10.27
C ASN A 103 25.24 -19.38 9.15
N SER A 104 24.37 -18.49 8.67
CA SER A 104 24.86 -17.36 7.87
C SER A 104 24.03 -16.11 8.10
N ASN A 105 24.73 -14.97 8.06
CA ASN A 105 24.26 -13.60 8.25
C ASN A 105 23.34 -13.13 7.10
N ASP A 106 22.45 -14.01 6.62
CA ASP A 106 21.83 -13.99 5.30
C ASP A 106 20.31 -13.78 5.38
N GLY A 107 19.83 -13.09 6.42
CA GLY A 107 18.42 -12.69 6.54
C GLY A 107 18.04 -11.50 5.64
N GLY A 108 19.03 -10.87 4.98
CA GLY A 108 18.85 -9.71 4.12
C GLY A 108 18.20 -10.01 2.76
N PRO A 109 18.64 -11.06 2.03
CA PRO A 109 18.11 -11.37 0.69
C PRO A 109 16.63 -11.76 0.67
N GLU A 110 16.14 -12.51 1.67
CA GLU A 110 14.74 -13.00 1.67
C GLU A 110 13.71 -11.86 1.81
N PHE A 111 14.02 -10.84 2.64
CA PHE A 111 13.17 -9.65 2.73
C PHE A 111 13.14 -8.87 1.41
N ALA A 112 14.31 -8.69 0.80
CA ALA A 112 14.43 -8.00 -0.48
C ALA A 112 13.69 -8.75 -1.59
N GLU A 113 13.74 -10.07 -1.61
CA GLU A 113 13.02 -10.91 -2.57
C GLU A 113 11.51 -10.67 -2.52
N VAL A 114 10.88 -10.83 -1.35
CA VAL A 114 9.42 -10.63 -1.20
C VAL A 114 9.04 -9.19 -1.52
N PHE A 115 9.84 -8.22 -1.08
CA PHE A 115 9.61 -6.81 -1.35
C PHE A 115 9.64 -6.50 -2.85
N VAL A 116 10.65 -6.99 -3.58
CA VAL A 116 10.79 -6.79 -5.03
C VAL A 116 9.65 -7.48 -5.78
N ILE A 117 9.26 -8.70 -5.39
CA ILE A 117 8.12 -9.41 -6.01
C ILE A 117 6.82 -8.62 -5.84
N VAL A 118 6.57 -8.04 -4.66
CA VAL A 118 5.37 -7.23 -4.40
C VAL A 118 5.38 -5.95 -5.22
N TRP A 119 6.51 -5.25 -5.31
CA TRP A 119 6.64 -4.04 -6.12
C TRP A 119 6.48 -4.28 -7.62
N ILE A 120 7.19 -5.27 -8.17
CA ILE A 120 7.11 -5.59 -9.59
C ILE A 120 5.75 -6.20 -9.92
N GLY A 121 5.24 -7.10 -9.09
CA GLY A 121 3.93 -7.72 -9.28
C GLY A 121 2.79 -6.70 -9.27
N SER A 122 2.79 -5.78 -8.30
CA SER A 122 1.82 -4.68 -8.26
C SER A 122 1.99 -3.70 -9.44
N MET A 123 3.21 -3.47 -9.92
CA MET A 123 3.46 -2.68 -11.14
C MET A 123 2.86 -3.35 -12.37
N THR A 124 3.10 -4.65 -12.57
CA THR A 124 2.51 -5.42 -13.66
C THR A 124 0.98 -5.38 -13.60
N VAL A 125 0.37 -5.62 -12.43
CA VAL A 125 -1.09 -5.57 -12.26
C VAL A 125 -1.65 -4.18 -12.53
N THR A 126 -0.97 -3.14 -12.06
CA THR A 126 -1.37 -1.75 -12.28
C THR A 126 -1.31 -1.38 -13.75
N LEU A 127 -0.22 -1.71 -14.45
CA LEU A 127 -0.05 -1.40 -15.87
C LEU A 127 -1.15 -2.08 -16.69
N ASN A 128 -1.43 -3.36 -16.42
CA ASN A 128 -2.55 -4.06 -17.07
C ASN A 128 -3.89 -3.36 -16.77
N SER A 129 -4.14 -3.01 -15.52
CA SER A 129 -5.37 -2.31 -15.12
C SER A 129 -5.53 -0.93 -15.78
N LYS A 130 -4.43 -0.19 -15.97
CA LYS A 130 -4.44 1.10 -16.66
C LYS A 130 -4.65 0.94 -18.17
N LEU A 131 -4.00 -0.05 -18.80
CA LEU A 131 -4.16 -0.35 -20.23
C LEU A 131 -5.59 -0.79 -20.56
N LEU A 132 -6.26 -1.47 -19.63
CA LEU A 132 -7.67 -1.85 -19.77
C LEU A 132 -8.65 -0.68 -19.68
N GLY A 133 -8.18 0.50 -19.24
CA GLY A 133 -8.98 1.71 -19.04
C GLY A 133 -9.47 1.92 -17.60
N GLY A 134 -8.90 1.22 -16.61
CA GLY A 134 -9.22 1.41 -15.20
C GLY A 134 -8.65 2.71 -14.64
N ASN A 135 -9.46 3.47 -13.89
CA ASN A 135 -9.02 4.70 -13.22
C ASN A 135 -8.47 4.38 -11.83
N ILE A 136 -7.40 3.61 -11.80
CA ILE A 136 -6.67 3.21 -10.59
C ILE A 136 -5.24 3.69 -10.70
N SER A 137 -4.75 4.28 -9.62
CA SER A 137 -3.37 4.74 -9.54
C SER A 137 -2.44 3.67 -8.97
N PHE A 138 -1.12 3.81 -9.18
CA PHE A 138 -0.15 2.74 -8.92
C PHE A 138 -0.08 2.32 -7.45
N PHE A 139 0.27 3.22 -6.52
CA PHE A 139 0.35 2.81 -5.11
C PHE A 139 -1.00 2.41 -4.50
N GLN A 140 -2.15 2.79 -5.07
CA GLN A 140 -3.46 2.31 -4.63
C GLN A 140 -3.61 0.82 -4.96
N SER A 141 -3.17 0.40 -6.14
CA SER A 141 -3.07 -1.01 -6.52
C SER A 141 -2.09 -1.77 -5.62
N VAL A 142 -0.89 -1.22 -5.38
CA VAL A 142 0.10 -1.79 -4.43
C VAL A 142 -0.54 -2.01 -3.06
N CYS A 143 -1.27 -1.00 -2.56
CA CYS A 143 -1.94 -1.05 -1.28
C CYS A 143 -2.98 -2.17 -1.24
N VAL A 144 -3.97 -2.15 -2.15
CA VAL A 144 -5.06 -3.14 -2.18
C VAL A 144 -4.50 -4.56 -2.33
N LEU A 145 -3.56 -4.77 -3.26
CA LEU A 145 -2.97 -6.09 -3.49
C LEU A 145 -2.24 -6.60 -2.25
N GLY A 146 -1.52 -5.73 -1.55
CA GLY A 146 -0.82 -6.07 -0.31
C GLY A 146 -1.76 -6.29 0.87
N TYR A 147 -2.85 -5.53 1.01
CA TYR A 147 -3.89 -5.79 2.02
C TYR A 147 -4.51 -7.16 1.83
N CYS A 148 -4.74 -7.55 0.58
CA CYS A 148 -5.26 -8.87 0.20
C CYS A 148 -4.28 -10.03 0.48
N LEU A 149 -3.05 -9.77 0.93
CA LEU A 149 -2.15 -10.83 1.43
C LEU A 149 -2.48 -11.29 2.85
N LEU A 150 -3.28 -10.53 3.61
CA LEU A 150 -3.65 -10.88 4.98
C LEU A 150 -4.25 -12.28 5.14
N PRO A 151 -5.22 -12.73 4.31
CA PRO A 151 -5.76 -14.09 4.37
C PRO A 151 -4.67 -15.15 4.19
N THR A 152 -3.71 -14.90 3.29
CA THR A 152 -2.54 -15.77 3.06
C THR A 152 -1.61 -15.79 4.27
N THR A 153 -1.38 -14.64 4.91
CA THR A 153 -0.60 -14.52 6.14
C THR A 153 -1.26 -15.27 7.31
N ILE A 154 -2.58 -15.20 7.44
CA ILE A 154 -3.32 -15.97 8.47
C ILE A 154 -3.20 -17.46 8.19
N ALA A 155 -3.38 -17.89 6.94
CA ALA A 155 -3.19 -19.29 6.55
C ALA A 155 -1.79 -19.80 6.90
N LEU A 156 -0.77 -18.97 6.69
CA LEU A 156 0.62 -19.23 7.09
C LEU A 156 0.80 -19.40 8.60
N ILE A 157 0.23 -18.50 9.42
CA ILE A 157 0.28 -18.59 10.88
C ILE A 157 -0.33 -19.92 11.34
N VAL A 158 -1.49 -20.28 10.78
CA VAL A 158 -2.15 -21.56 11.09
C VAL A 158 -1.25 -22.73 10.71
N CYS A 159 -0.63 -22.71 9.53
CA CYS A 159 0.32 -23.74 9.10
C CYS A 159 1.52 -23.87 10.06
N LYS A 160 2.09 -22.76 10.54
CA LYS A 160 3.21 -22.78 11.51
C LYS A 160 2.77 -23.27 12.88
N MET A 161 1.59 -22.86 13.36
CA MET A 161 1.02 -23.36 14.61
C MET A 161 0.82 -24.88 14.58
N ILE A 162 0.35 -25.43 13.45
CA ILE A 162 0.20 -26.88 13.26
C ILE A 162 1.58 -27.56 13.30
N LEU A 163 2.60 -26.97 12.66
CA LEU A 163 3.95 -27.50 12.61
C LEU A 163 4.65 -27.51 13.98
N TRP A 164 4.40 -26.50 14.82
CA TRP A 164 4.90 -26.45 16.18
C TRP A 164 4.27 -27.53 17.09
N SER A 165 3.01 -27.88 16.84
CA SER A 165 2.25 -28.79 17.70
C SER A 165 2.32 -30.27 17.31
N PHE A 166 2.69 -30.62 16.06
CA PHE A 166 2.60 -31.99 15.55
C PHE A 166 3.85 -32.43 14.76
N THR A 167 4.24 -33.70 14.92
CA THR A 167 5.35 -34.33 14.19
C THR A 167 5.06 -34.47 12.69
N GLN A 168 6.06 -34.18 11.85
CA GLN A 168 5.95 -34.21 10.39
C GLN A 168 5.40 -35.55 9.87
N SER A 169 4.27 -35.47 9.17
CA SER A 169 3.64 -36.60 8.49
C SER A 169 3.08 -36.14 7.15
N TYR A 170 3.03 -37.05 6.16
CA TYR A 170 2.53 -36.74 4.81
C TYR A 170 1.11 -36.14 4.82
N PHE A 171 0.28 -36.53 5.79
CA PHE A 171 -1.07 -36.00 5.97
C PHE A 171 -1.08 -34.51 6.36
N LEU A 172 -0.16 -34.08 7.24
CA LEU A 172 -0.04 -32.68 7.64
C LEU A 172 0.48 -31.80 6.50
N PHE A 173 1.35 -32.34 5.64
CA PHE A 173 1.78 -31.64 4.42
C PHE A 173 0.59 -31.36 3.49
N ILE A 174 -0.31 -32.33 3.29
CA ILE A 174 -1.52 -32.15 2.48
C ILE A 174 -2.45 -31.11 3.11
N ILE A 175 -2.66 -31.15 4.42
CA ILE A 175 -3.48 -30.14 5.12
C ILE A 175 -2.90 -28.74 4.92
N ARG A 176 -1.58 -28.59 5.07
CA ARG A 176 -0.90 -27.31 4.86
C ARG A 176 -1.07 -26.81 3.42
N PHE A 177 -0.91 -27.69 2.44
CA PHE A 177 -1.14 -27.36 1.03
C PHE A 177 -2.57 -26.86 0.80
N VAL A 178 -3.57 -27.54 1.37
CA VAL A 178 -4.98 -27.14 1.26
C VAL A 178 -5.24 -25.79 1.94
N VAL A 179 -4.71 -25.57 3.14
CA VAL A 179 -4.86 -24.30 3.88
C VAL A 179 -4.24 -23.14 3.10
N THR A 180 -3.05 -23.33 2.54
CA THR A 180 -2.39 -22.31 1.70
C THR A 180 -3.20 -22.03 0.43
N MET A 181 -3.74 -23.06 -0.23
CA MET A 181 -4.61 -22.89 -1.41
C MET A 181 -5.91 -22.17 -1.10
N LEU A 182 -6.51 -22.41 0.07
CA LEU A 182 -7.69 -21.66 0.53
C LEU A 182 -7.34 -20.19 0.79
N GLY A 183 -6.19 -19.91 1.42
CA GLY A 183 -5.69 -18.54 1.61
C GLY A 183 -5.46 -17.82 0.29
N PHE A 184 -4.83 -18.49 -0.68
CA PHE A 184 -4.65 -18.01 -2.05
C PHE A 184 -5.96 -17.70 -2.77
N ALA A 185 -6.93 -18.63 -2.71
CA ALA A 185 -8.24 -18.45 -3.34
C ALA A 185 -8.99 -17.26 -2.72
N TRP A 186 -8.94 -17.11 -1.39
CA TRP A 186 -9.56 -16.01 -0.69
C TRP A 186 -8.89 -14.66 -1.01
N ALA A 187 -7.56 -14.61 -1.03
CA ALA A 187 -6.80 -13.43 -1.40
C ALA A 187 -7.13 -12.97 -2.84
N THR A 188 -7.19 -13.92 -3.77
CA THR A 188 -7.56 -13.66 -5.17
C THR A 188 -9.01 -13.15 -5.26
N PHE A 189 -9.94 -13.78 -4.56
CA PHE A 189 -11.34 -13.35 -4.51
C PHE A 189 -11.50 -11.93 -3.94
N ALA A 190 -10.89 -11.65 -2.80
CA ALA A 190 -10.93 -10.32 -2.18
C ALA A 190 -10.37 -9.25 -3.14
N SER A 191 -9.22 -9.53 -3.77
CA SER A 191 -8.61 -8.63 -4.75
C SER A 191 -9.50 -8.38 -5.96
N MET A 192 -10.18 -9.42 -6.48
CA MET A 192 -11.15 -9.28 -7.56
C MET A 192 -12.35 -8.42 -7.19
N VAL A 193 -12.84 -8.50 -5.95
CA VAL A 193 -13.95 -7.66 -5.48
C VAL A 193 -13.50 -6.19 -5.41
N PHE A 194 -12.33 -5.90 -4.84
CA PHE A 194 -11.86 -4.51 -4.68
C PHE A 194 -11.40 -3.85 -5.98
N LEU A 195 -10.60 -4.54 -6.80
CA LEU A 195 -10.11 -4.00 -8.07
C LEU A 195 -11.13 -4.15 -9.20
N GLY A 196 -12.00 -5.17 -9.15
CA GLY A 196 -12.98 -5.45 -10.20
C GLY A 196 -14.02 -4.34 -10.37
N ASP A 197 -14.33 -3.57 -9.34
CA ASP A 197 -15.22 -2.41 -9.41
C ASP A 197 -14.56 -1.18 -10.05
N SER A 198 -13.23 -1.15 -10.10
CA SER A 198 -12.47 -0.09 -10.76
C SER A 198 -12.28 -0.34 -12.26
N GLN A 199 -12.66 -1.52 -12.75
CA GLN A 199 -12.51 -1.93 -14.15
C GLN A 199 -13.83 -1.81 -14.91
N PRO A 200 -13.80 -1.44 -16.22
CA PRO A 200 -15.00 -1.38 -17.04
C PRO A 200 -15.69 -2.75 -17.17
N ALA A 201 -17.03 -2.73 -17.15
CA ALA A 201 -17.87 -3.92 -17.29
C ALA A 201 -17.55 -4.66 -18.61
N GLY A 202 -17.24 -5.95 -18.54
CA GLY A 202 -16.86 -6.78 -19.69
C GLY A 202 -15.36 -7.05 -19.86
N ARG A 203 -14.47 -6.36 -19.12
CA ARG A 203 -13.01 -6.60 -19.16
C ARG A 203 -12.42 -7.16 -17.87
N LYS A 204 -13.26 -7.47 -16.88
CA LYS A 204 -12.84 -7.99 -15.57
C LYS A 204 -11.93 -9.21 -15.69
N ALA A 205 -12.27 -10.17 -16.55
CA ALA A 205 -11.47 -11.38 -16.74
C ALA A 205 -10.02 -11.11 -17.18
N LEU A 206 -9.77 -10.09 -18.02
CA LEU A 206 -8.42 -9.72 -18.44
C LEU A 206 -7.61 -9.09 -17.30
N ALA A 207 -8.27 -8.38 -16.38
CA ALA A 207 -7.62 -7.83 -15.20
C ALA A 207 -7.26 -8.92 -14.17
N VAL A 208 -8.02 -10.02 -14.12
CA VAL A 208 -7.81 -11.13 -13.18
C VAL A 208 -6.51 -11.88 -13.45
N TYR A 209 -6.11 -12.02 -14.73
CA TYR A 209 -4.93 -12.81 -15.10
C TYR A 209 -3.64 -12.41 -14.35
N PRO A 210 -3.18 -11.14 -14.39
CA PRO A 210 -1.99 -10.72 -13.65
C PRO A 210 -2.18 -10.77 -12.13
N MET A 211 -3.41 -10.60 -11.61
CA MET A 211 -3.69 -10.73 -10.17
C MET A 211 -3.55 -12.18 -9.69
N PHE A 212 -4.10 -13.12 -10.44
CA PHE A 212 -3.97 -14.55 -10.16
C PHE A 212 -2.50 -14.98 -10.15
N LEU A 213 -1.75 -14.58 -11.18
CA LEU A 213 -0.32 -14.88 -11.30
C LEU A 213 0.46 -14.30 -10.11
N PHE A 214 0.17 -13.05 -9.71
CA PHE A 214 0.76 -12.42 -8.54
C PHE A 214 0.56 -13.24 -7.26
N TYR A 215 -0.68 -13.60 -6.91
CA TYR A 215 -0.94 -14.40 -5.71
C TYR A 215 -0.39 -15.83 -5.84
N PHE A 216 -0.30 -16.38 -7.05
CA PHE A 216 0.24 -17.71 -7.28
C PHE A 216 1.73 -17.75 -6.95
N ILE A 217 2.50 -16.74 -7.40
CA ILE A 217 3.93 -16.61 -7.05
C ILE A 217 4.10 -16.49 -5.54
N ILE A 218 3.30 -15.67 -4.86
CA ILE A 218 3.39 -15.52 -3.40
C ILE A 218 3.04 -16.83 -2.70
N SER A 219 1.95 -17.49 -3.09
CA SER A 219 1.56 -18.79 -2.54
C SER A 219 2.63 -19.87 -2.78
N TRP A 220 3.32 -19.81 -3.91
CA TRP A 220 4.43 -20.70 -4.23
C TRP A 220 5.65 -20.44 -3.34
N LEU A 221 6.03 -19.17 -3.15
CA LEU A 221 7.11 -18.79 -2.25
C LEU A 221 6.82 -19.29 -0.82
N VAL A 222 5.59 -19.07 -0.34
CA VAL A 222 5.12 -19.54 0.97
C VAL A 222 5.30 -21.04 1.15
N ILE A 223 4.91 -21.84 0.16
CA ILE A 223 5.00 -23.30 0.29
C ILE A 223 6.43 -23.81 0.14
N SER A 224 7.27 -23.12 -0.63
CA SER A 224 8.68 -23.50 -0.81
C SER A 224 9.50 -23.29 0.46
N HIS A 225 9.16 -22.31 1.29
CA HIS A 225 9.89 -21.99 2.52
C HIS A 225 9.21 -22.49 3.81
N THR A 226 8.14 -23.28 3.73
CA THR A 226 7.47 -23.87 4.91
C THR A 226 7.59 -25.38 4.88
#